data_AF-A0AAX4HKX4-F1
#
_entry.id   AF-A0AAX4HKX4-F1
#
_cell.length_a   1.000
_cell.length_b   1.000
_cell.length_c   1.000
_cell.angle_alpha   90.00
_cell.angle_beta   90.00
_cell.angle_gamma   90.00
#
_symmetry.space_group_name_H-M   'P 1'
#
loop_
_entity.id
_entity.type
_entity.pdbx_description
1 polymer ?
#
loop_
_entity_poly.entity_id
_entity_poly.type
_entity_poly.pdbx_seq_one_letter_code
_entity_poly.pdbx_strand_id
1 'polypeptide(L)'
;MRLFIGLWLISMPLFAAQTVNLRNDREGKSYYATSSYIKSMNKALGQVSAAEIEDALEDTLKDTTPQKLCSFDLNASLENKLKARNPRFNQLVGAIYYLRSENHIDDTVMKLLLKANDTTSSYVRYNGREQKDTYLPDSKTTNEALELIGSFEKRFLKNGCFDEGYRALYGEMLKVNKQLKDHQIESLYITAFDNRLISQDLYKKLEQARANDLQNSTLTLKSYHQKIGGLRLQYPLRDPNEKSNYITQKVDKEKVSHRTRLLENYTDLQIMLMGNVIKKLRERLESPKIEILVYNKETLAETITLEPMERFRFAIRILRKEMTQLSLNTYFEGRQPGYLDLMAAAYEIGIVTASEIEELASLQDIWNPKKTWWEKARVWVNIASSVATVVIPPPYGFIPALAIVVIEATTEKSKNGNELDPTSLF
;
A
#
# COMPACT_ATOMS: atom_id res chain seq x y z
N MET A 1 55.36 4.18 4.41
CA MET A 1 54.29 3.91 3.43
C MET A 1 53.00 4.52 3.99
N ARG A 2 52.59 5.70 3.50
CA ARG A 2 51.43 6.45 4.03
C ARG A 2 50.18 5.99 3.27
N LEU A 3 49.24 5.35 3.97
CA LEU A 3 47.96 4.94 3.39
C LEU A 3 47.06 6.17 3.23
N PHE A 4 46.63 6.41 1.99
CA PHE A 4 45.66 7.44 1.63
C PHE A 4 44.27 7.05 2.16
N ILE A 5 43.72 7.88 3.04
CA ILE A 5 42.29 7.87 3.41
C ILE A 5 41.55 8.54 2.25
N GLY A 6 40.99 7.73 1.36
CA GLY A 6 40.11 8.19 0.28
C GLY A 6 38.76 8.61 0.87
N LEU A 7 38.60 9.91 1.10
CA LEU A 7 37.32 10.54 1.40
C LEU A 7 36.39 10.33 0.18
N TRP A 8 35.45 9.38 0.28
CA TRP A 8 34.31 9.32 -0.62
C TRP A 8 33.40 10.52 -0.30
N LEU A 9 33.62 11.63 -1.00
CA LEU A 9 32.63 12.67 -1.19
C LEU A 9 31.45 12.05 -1.94
N ILE A 10 30.51 11.50 -1.18
CA ILE A 10 29.17 11.19 -1.67
C ILE A 10 28.59 12.55 -2.07
N SER A 11 28.65 12.85 -3.37
CA SER A 11 27.91 13.95 -3.97
C SER A 11 26.44 13.70 -3.66
N MET A 12 25.92 14.36 -2.61
CA MET A 12 24.48 14.42 -2.39
C MET A 12 23.89 14.97 -3.68
N PRO A 13 22.97 14.23 -4.35
CA PRO A 13 22.29 14.78 -5.50
C PRO A 13 21.71 16.12 -5.08
N LEU A 14 22.06 17.17 -5.80
CA LEU A 14 21.34 18.44 -5.73
C LEU A 14 19.86 18.09 -5.86
N PHE A 15 19.11 18.27 -4.78
CA PHE A 15 17.66 18.10 -4.76
C PHE A 15 17.09 19.14 -5.72
N ALA A 16 17.05 18.81 -7.02
CA ALA A 16 16.16 19.48 -7.96
C ALA A 16 14.80 19.52 -7.29
N ALA A 17 14.18 20.71 -7.21
CA ALA A 17 12.90 20.91 -6.56
C ALA A 17 11.91 19.88 -7.13
N GLN A 18 11.69 18.79 -6.38
CA GLN A 18 10.82 17.72 -6.84
C GLN A 18 9.41 18.28 -6.85
N THR A 19 8.88 18.47 -8.06
CA THR A 19 7.47 18.79 -8.26
C THR A 19 6.63 17.64 -7.70
N VAL A 20 5.58 17.96 -6.94
CA VAL A 20 4.68 16.94 -6.41
C VAL A 20 4.00 16.23 -7.58
N ASN A 21 4.20 14.93 -7.70
CA ASN A 21 3.56 14.10 -8.72
C ASN A 21 2.71 13.02 -8.02
N LEU A 22 1.39 13.08 -8.26
CA LEU A 22 0.42 12.13 -7.71
C LEU A 22 -0.19 11.22 -8.79
N ARG A 23 0.30 11.35 -10.03
CA ARG A 23 -0.27 10.69 -11.20
C ARG A 23 -0.27 9.18 -11.06
N ASN A 24 -1.34 8.55 -11.52
CA ASN A 24 -1.40 7.10 -11.57
C ASN A 24 -0.41 6.54 -12.60
N ASP A 25 0.54 5.77 -12.10
CA ASP A 25 1.66 5.20 -12.86
C ASP A 25 1.64 3.67 -12.94
N ARG A 26 0.68 2.99 -12.28
CA ARG A 26 0.68 1.52 -12.16
C ARG A 26 -0.68 0.85 -12.12
N GLU A 27 -1.73 1.56 -11.73
CA GLU A 27 -3.06 0.97 -11.52
C GLU A 27 -3.89 0.99 -12.81
N GLY A 28 -4.60 -0.12 -13.07
CA GLY A 28 -5.58 -0.21 -14.13
C GLY A 28 -6.93 0.46 -13.78
N LYS A 29 -8.02 -0.20 -14.17
CA LYS A 29 -9.38 0.25 -13.89
C LYS A 29 -9.65 0.24 -12.39
N SER A 30 -9.99 1.40 -11.83
CA SER A 30 -10.31 1.55 -10.42
C SER A 30 -11.45 0.62 -10.00
N TYR A 31 -11.26 -0.14 -8.93
CA TYR A 31 -12.34 -0.97 -8.36
C TYR A 31 -13.43 -0.11 -7.68
N TYR A 32 -13.16 1.17 -7.45
CA TYR A 32 -14.13 2.14 -6.96
C TYR A 32 -15.10 2.64 -8.04
N ALA A 33 -14.89 2.25 -9.31
CA ALA A 33 -15.71 2.66 -10.45
C ALA A 33 -17.13 2.06 -10.44
N THR A 34 -17.93 2.46 -9.47
CA THR A 34 -19.33 2.06 -9.26
C THR A 34 -20.30 3.01 -9.96
N SER A 35 -21.58 2.63 -10.05
CA SER A 35 -22.62 3.55 -10.55
C SER A 35 -22.75 4.83 -9.71
N SER A 36 -22.54 4.72 -8.39
CA SER A 36 -22.53 5.88 -7.48
C SER A 36 -21.34 6.82 -7.76
N TYR A 37 -20.17 6.25 -8.05
CA TYR A 37 -18.98 6.99 -8.47
C TYR A 37 -19.24 7.80 -9.75
N ILE A 38 -19.76 7.15 -10.80
CA ILE A 38 -20.12 7.81 -12.06
C ILE A 38 -21.14 8.93 -11.84
N LYS A 39 -22.14 8.70 -10.97
CA LYS A 39 -23.15 9.73 -10.64
C LYS A 39 -22.53 10.95 -9.95
N SER A 40 -21.64 10.75 -8.98
CA SER A 40 -20.94 11.85 -8.30
C SER A 40 -20.03 12.62 -9.26
N MET A 41 -19.30 11.90 -10.13
CA MET A 41 -18.47 12.49 -11.17
C MET A 41 -19.30 13.36 -12.14
N ASN A 42 -20.40 12.83 -12.66
CA ASN A 42 -21.29 13.57 -13.57
C ASN A 42 -21.92 14.81 -12.90
N LYS A 43 -22.18 14.77 -11.59
CA LYS A 43 -22.64 15.97 -10.86
C LYS A 43 -21.55 17.04 -10.78
N ALA A 44 -20.29 16.67 -10.56
CA ALA A 44 -19.18 17.62 -10.59
C ALA A 44 -19.00 18.22 -11.98
N LEU A 45 -19.01 17.38 -13.02
CA LEU A 45 -18.91 17.81 -14.42
C LEU A 45 -20.09 18.66 -14.90
N GLY A 46 -21.25 18.55 -14.26
CA GLY A 46 -22.39 19.43 -14.48
C GLY A 46 -22.25 20.81 -13.83
N GLN A 47 -21.29 21.01 -12.92
CA GLN A 47 -21.03 22.29 -12.24
C GLN A 47 -19.77 22.99 -12.77
N VAL A 48 -18.74 22.24 -13.14
CA VAL A 48 -17.45 22.73 -13.66
C VAL A 48 -17.00 21.80 -14.78
N SER A 49 -16.30 22.32 -15.78
CA SER A 49 -15.78 21.52 -16.89
C SER A 49 -14.62 20.61 -16.46
N ALA A 50 -14.37 19.58 -17.27
CA ALA A 50 -13.21 18.69 -17.15
C ALA A 50 -11.88 19.45 -17.00
N ALA A 51 -11.61 20.37 -17.94
CA ALA A 51 -10.39 21.18 -17.95
C ALA A 51 -10.24 22.03 -16.67
N GLU A 52 -11.33 22.63 -16.18
CA GLU A 52 -11.29 23.41 -14.94
C GLU A 52 -10.93 22.58 -13.70
N ILE A 53 -11.31 21.30 -13.67
CA ILE A 53 -10.92 20.38 -12.58
C ILE A 53 -9.43 20.04 -12.66
N GLU A 54 -8.92 19.80 -13.87
CA GLU A 54 -7.50 19.49 -14.11
C GLU A 54 -6.61 20.68 -13.78
N ASP A 55 -6.95 21.86 -14.29
CA ASP A 55 -6.25 23.12 -14.03
C ASP A 55 -6.23 23.42 -12.52
N ALA A 56 -7.36 23.21 -11.82
CA ALA A 56 -7.43 23.43 -10.38
C ALA A 56 -6.50 22.48 -9.61
N LEU A 57 -6.39 21.21 -10.01
CA LEU A 57 -5.43 20.29 -9.42
C LEU A 57 -3.98 20.73 -9.71
N GLU A 58 -3.66 21.04 -10.96
CA GLU A 58 -2.30 21.44 -11.35
C GLU A 58 -1.85 22.69 -10.59
N ASP A 59 -2.71 23.69 -10.51
CA ASP A 59 -2.46 24.92 -9.75
C ASP A 59 -2.27 24.62 -8.25
N THR A 60 -3.08 23.72 -7.67
CA THR A 60 -2.93 23.32 -6.27
C THR A 60 -1.60 22.59 -6.03
N LEU A 61 -1.15 21.75 -6.97
CA LEU A 61 0.13 21.04 -6.87
C LEU A 61 1.33 21.97 -7.03
N LYS A 62 1.25 22.98 -7.90
CA LYS A 62 2.30 24.03 -8.05
C LYS A 62 2.52 24.83 -6.76
N ASP A 63 1.44 25.10 -6.03
CA ASP A 63 1.48 25.83 -4.76
C ASP A 63 1.98 24.96 -3.58
N THR A 64 2.11 23.64 -3.78
CA THR A 64 2.42 22.66 -2.72
C THR A 64 3.84 22.14 -2.83
N THR A 65 4.61 22.26 -1.74
CA THR A 65 5.94 21.62 -1.65
C THR A 65 5.84 20.19 -1.11
N PRO A 66 6.75 19.28 -1.48
CA PRO A 66 6.75 17.90 -0.95
C PRO A 66 6.75 17.81 0.58
N GLN A 67 7.38 18.78 1.27
CA GLN A 67 7.46 18.80 2.74
C GLN A 67 6.12 19.21 3.39
N LYS A 68 5.30 19.99 2.68
CA LYS A 68 3.99 20.51 3.12
C LYS A 68 2.81 19.74 2.53
N LEU A 69 3.06 18.64 1.83
CA LEU A 69 2.00 17.87 1.17
C LEU A 69 1.04 17.28 2.20
N CYS A 70 -0.21 17.73 2.19
CA CYS A 70 -1.24 17.39 3.17
C CYS A 70 -2.57 17.14 2.48
N SER A 71 -3.24 16.03 2.79
CA SER A 71 -4.53 15.67 2.14
C SER A 71 -5.64 16.68 2.44
N PHE A 72 -5.67 17.20 3.68
CA PHE A 72 -6.64 18.21 4.12
C PHE A 72 -6.43 19.54 3.41
N ASP A 73 -5.18 20.01 3.34
CA ASP A 73 -4.85 21.28 2.68
C ASP A 73 -5.03 21.18 1.16
N LEU A 74 -4.69 20.03 0.55
CA LEU A 74 -4.91 19.77 -0.86
C LEU A 74 -6.40 19.84 -1.20
N ASN A 75 -7.25 19.18 -0.40
CA ASN A 75 -8.71 19.22 -0.58
C ASN A 75 -9.26 20.64 -0.44
N ALA A 76 -8.84 21.38 0.60
CA ALA A 76 -9.30 22.75 0.82
C ALA A 76 -8.86 23.68 -0.33
N SER A 77 -7.61 23.56 -0.79
CA SER A 77 -7.07 24.32 -1.92
C SER A 77 -7.81 24.00 -3.22
N LEU A 78 -7.99 22.71 -3.53
CA LEU A 78 -8.72 22.25 -4.70
C LEU A 78 -10.16 22.76 -4.70
N GLU A 79 -10.86 22.61 -3.58
CA GLU A 79 -12.24 23.09 -3.44
C GLU A 79 -12.35 24.61 -3.60
N ASN A 80 -11.42 25.37 -3.01
CA ASN A 80 -11.38 26.84 -3.15
C ASN A 80 -11.14 27.27 -4.60
N LYS A 81 -10.22 26.62 -5.32
CA LYS A 81 -9.96 26.91 -6.74
C LYS A 81 -11.18 26.57 -7.61
N LEU A 82 -11.84 25.44 -7.34
CA LEU A 82 -13.09 25.07 -8.04
C LEU A 82 -14.23 26.05 -7.74
N LYS A 83 -14.36 26.50 -6.48
CA LYS A 83 -15.33 27.54 -6.08
C LYS A 83 -15.03 28.90 -6.70
N ALA A 84 -13.77 29.21 -6.98
CA ALA A 84 -13.41 30.43 -7.72
C ALA A 84 -13.88 30.39 -9.18
N ARG A 85 -13.98 29.20 -9.79
CA ARG A 85 -14.57 29.00 -11.13
C ARG A 85 -16.10 28.99 -11.08
N ASN A 86 -16.67 28.30 -10.10
CA ASN A 86 -18.10 28.27 -9.85
C ASN A 86 -18.40 28.41 -8.34
N PRO A 87 -18.88 29.56 -7.86
CA PRO A 87 -19.14 29.79 -6.43
C PRO A 87 -20.16 28.83 -5.79
N ARG A 88 -20.98 28.16 -6.60
CA ARG A 88 -21.95 27.15 -6.14
C ARG A 88 -21.37 25.73 -6.11
N PHE A 89 -20.10 25.57 -6.44
CA PHE A 89 -19.45 24.26 -6.48
C PHE A 89 -19.45 23.61 -5.10
N ASN A 90 -19.96 22.38 -5.04
CA ASN A 90 -20.05 21.58 -3.81
C ASN A 90 -19.86 20.08 -4.06
N GLN A 91 -19.25 19.70 -5.19
CA GLN A 91 -19.10 18.31 -5.62
C GLN A 91 -17.63 17.86 -5.58
N LEU A 92 -16.89 18.19 -4.51
CA LEU A 92 -15.47 17.86 -4.37
C LEU A 92 -15.20 16.35 -4.54
N VAL A 93 -16.04 15.50 -3.95
CA VAL A 93 -15.97 14.04 -4.11
C VAL A 93 -16.04 13.63 -5.58
N GLY A 94 -16.94 14.25 -6.36
CA GLY A 94 -17.07 13.99 -7.80
C GLY A 94 -15.85 14.46 -8.60
N ALA A 95 -15.22 15.56 -8.20
CA ALA A 95 -13.98 16.03 -8.82
C ALA A 95 -12.79 15.10 -8.52
N ILE A 96 -12.62 14.65 -7.27
CA ILE A 96 -11.60 13.65 -6.89
C ILE A 96 -11.79 12.38 -7.74
N TYR A 97 -13.03 11.97 -7.92
CA TYR A 97 -13.39 10.83 -8.74
C TYR A 97 -13.03 11.01 -10.22
N TYR A 98 -13.34 12.16 -10.80
CA TYR A 98 -12.90 12.52 -12.15
C TYR A 98 -11.37 12.48 -12.30
N LEU A 99 -10.63 13.08 -11.36
CA LEU A 99 -9.16 13.09 -11.39
C LEU A 99 -8.59 11.66 -11.41
N ARG A 100 -9.25 10.71 -10.73
CA ARG A 100 -8.85 9.29 -10.79
C ARG A 100 -9.19 8.63 -12.13
N SER A 101 -10.34 8.90 -12.76
CA SER A 101 -10.69 8.30 -14.05
C SER A 101 -9.72 8.71 -15.15
N GLU A 102 -9.28 9.97 -15.11
CA GLU A 102 -8.31 10.54 -16.06
C GLU A 102 -6.85 10.26 -15.68
N ASN A 103 -6.61 9.46 -14.63
CA ASN A 103 -5.28 9.06 -14.15
C ASN A 103 -4.40 10.20 -13.62
N HIS A 104 -4.97 11.37 -13.29
CA HIS A 104 -4.26 12.47 -12.63
C HIS A 104 -3.88 12.14 -11.18
N ILE A 105 -4.63 11.22 -10.55
CA ILE A 105 -4.30 10.62 -9.26
C ILE A 105 -4.50 9.10 -9.31
N ASP A 106 -3.89 8.33 -8.40
CA ASP A 106 -4.14 6.90 -8.21
C ASP A 106 -5.19 6.60 -7.12
N ASP A 107 -5.58 5.33 -6.95
CA ASP A 107 -6.58 4.89 -5.97
C ASP A 107 -6.12 5.15 -4.53
N THR A 108 -4.81 5.10 -4.28
CA THR A 108 -4.25 5.35 -2.94
C THR A 108 -4.38 6.83 -2.59
N VAL A 109 -4.02 7.73 -3.50
CA VAL A 109 -4.22 9.18 -3.37
C VAL A 109 -5.71 9.49 -3.25
N MET A 110 -6.54 8.94 -4.14
CA MET A 110 -8.00 9.10 -4.08
C MET A 110 -8.55 8.70 -2.72
N LYS A 111 -8.17 7.53 -2.18
CA LYS A 111 -8.60 7.07 -0.85
C LYS A 111 -8.21 8.06 0.25
N LEU A 112 -6.99 8.60 0.22
CA LEU A 112 -6.51 9.58 1.21
C LEU A 112 -7.29 10.90 1.13
N LEU A 113 -7.57 11.40 -0.08
CA LEU A 113 -8.35 12.61 -0.29
C LEU A 113 -9.81 12.44 0.14
N LEU A 114 -10.44 11.31 -0.20
CA LEU A 114 -11.79 11.01 0.24
C LEU A 114 -11.87 10.88 1.76
N LYS A 115 -10.90 10.22 2.40
CA LYS A 115 -10.84 10.11 3.86
C LYS A 115 -10.73 11.49 4.54
N ALA A 116 -9.91 12.39 4.01
CA ALA A 116 -9.80 13.76 4.51
C ALA A 116 -11.10 14.57 4.33
N ASN A 117 -11.77 14.39 3.18
CA ASN A 117 -13.08 15.00 2.92
C ASN A 117 -14.16 14.45 3.88
N ASP A 118 -14.24 13.14 4.07
CA ASP A 118 -15.21 12.51 4.96
C ASP A 118 -14.99 12.97 6.41
N THR A 119 -13.73 13.09 6.82
CA THR A 119 -13.36 13.63 8.13
C THR A 119 -13.90 15.05 8.31
N THR A 120 -13.54 15.97 7.40
CA THR A 120 -13.92 17.40 7.51
C THR A 120 -15.42 17.67 7.33
N SER A 121 -16.12 16.84 6.54
CA SER A 121 -17.56 17.00 6.27
C SER A 121 -18.46 16.28 7.27
N SER A 122 -17.92 15.35 8.07
CA SER A 122 -18.70 14.60 9.05
C SER A 122 -19.38 15.51 10.08
N TYR A 123 -20.67 15.23 10.32
CA TYR A 123 -21.45 15.96 11.30
C TYR A 123 -21.14 15.44 12.71
N VAL A 124 -20.50 16.29 13.51
CA VAL A 124 -20.32 16.04 14.95
C VAL A 124 -21.45 16.75 15.68
N ARG A 125 -22.36 15.98 16.27
CA ARG A 125 -23.38 16.55 17.14
C ARG A 125 -22.72 16.87 18.47
N TYR A 126 -22.61 18.15 18.81
CA TYR A 126 -22.37 18.53 20.20
C TYR A 126 -23.63 18.16 20.99
N ASN A 127 -23.66 16.92 21.48
CA ASN A 127 -24.63 16.57 22.48
C ASN A 127 -24.10 17.22 23.75
N GLY A 128 -24.70 18.33 24.19
CA GLY A 128 -24.49 18.88 25.52
C GLY A 128 -25.01 17.93 26.60
N ARG A 129 -24.74 16.61 26.46
CA ARG A 129 -24.95 15.61 27.49
C ARG A 129 -24.35 16.20 28.75
N GLU A 130 -25.19 16.34 29.76
CA GLU A 130 -24.74 16.65 31.10
C GLU A 130 -23.51 15.77 31.36
N GLN A 131 -22.40 16.42 31.73
CA GLN A 131 -21.08 15.85 32.07
C GLN A 131 -21.11 14.63 33.02
N LYS A 132 -22.29 14.23 33.49
CA LYS A 132 -22.56 13.36 34.62
C LYS A 132 -22.16 11.90 34.43
N ASP A 133 -22.01 11.39 33.22
CA ASP A 133 -21.78 9.93 33.00
C ASP A 133 -20.47 9.57 32.29
N THR A 134 -19.62 10.54 31.98
CA THR A 134 -18.34 10.24 31.31
C THR A 134 -17.23 9.99 32.34
N TYR A 135 -16.98 8.70 32.61
CA TYR A 135 -15.86 8.26 33.44
C TYR A 135 -14.51 8.62 32.79
N LEU A 136 -13.87 9.66 33.29
CA LEU A 136 -12.48 9.94 33.04
C LEU A 136 -11.61 9.10 34.00
N PRO A 137 -10.46 8.58 33.53
CA PRO A 137 -9.51 7.87 34.39
C PRO A 137 -8.94 8.80 35.48
N ASP A 138 -8.08 8.26 36.35
CA ASP A 138 -7.43 9.01 37.43
C ASP A 138 -6.99 10.43 37.01
N SER A 139 -7.23 11.38 37.91
CA SER A 139 -6.93 12.81 37.81
C SER A 139 -5.55 13.11 37.19
N LYS A 140 -4.51 12.34 37.53
CA LYS A 140 -3.16 12.54 36.96
C LYS A 140 -3.14 12.24 35.47
N THR A 141 -3.60 11.06 35.06
CA THR A 141 -3.63 10.65 33.64
C THR A 141 -4.50 11.56 32.79
N THR A 142 -5.61 12.03 33.36
CA THR A 142 -6.51 12.99 32.72
C THR A 142 -5.82 14.34 32.49
N ASN A 143 -5.14 14.88 33.51
CA ASN A 143 -4.42 16.14 33.38
C ASN A 143 -3.29 16.08 32.35
N GLU A 144 -2.51 14.99 32.34
CA GLU A 144 -1.46 14.78 31.33
C GLU A 144 -2.03 14.72 29.91
N ALA A 145 -3.15 14.02 29.70
CA ALA A 145 -3.81 13.98 28.39
C ALA A 145 -4.39 15.35 27.97
N LEU A 146 -4.96 16.11 28.91
CA LEU A 146 -5.46 17.46 28.64
C LEU A 146 -4.33 18.43 28.26
N GLU A 147 -3.15 18.30 28.86
CA GLU A 147 -1.96 19.09 28.48
C GLU A 147 -1.52 18.77 27.04
N LEU A 148 -1.53 17.48 26.66
CA LEU A 148 -1.25 17.07 25.28
C LEU A 148 -2.25 17.69 24.28
N ILE A 149 -3.54 17.69 24.62
CA ILE A 149 -4.60 18.27 23.78
C ILE A 149 -4.47 19.79 23.70
N GLY A 150 -4.29 20.48 24.83
CA GLY A 150 -4.12 21.94 24.88
C GLY A 150 -2.86 22.44 24.18
N SER A 151 -1.83 21.60 24.05
CA SER A 151 -0.61 21.90 23.29
C SER A 151 -0.68 21.51 21.81
N PHE A 152 -1.84 21.05 21.31
CA PHE A 152 -1.92 20.37 20.01
C PHE A 152 -1.39 21.19 18.83
N GLU A 153 -1.87 22.42 18.67
CA GLU A 153 -1.45 23.29 17.55
C GLU A 153 0.05 23.60 17.61
N LYS A 154 0.58 23.84 18.81
CA LYS A 154 1.98 24.22 19.03
C LYS A 154 2.94 23.04 18.89
N ARG A 155 2.53 21.85 19.36
CA ARG A 155 3.38 20.66 19.44
C ARG A 155 3.26 19.75 18.21
N PHE A 156 2.06 19.54 17.70
CA PHE A 156 1.79 18.53 16.67
C PHE A 156 1.49 19.12 15.29
N LEU A 157 0.92 20.33 15.19
CA LEU A 157 0.61 20.95 13.88
C LEU A 157 1.68 21.91 13.35
N LYS A 158 2.64 22.37 14.17
CA LYS A 158 3.59 23.44 13.80
C LYS A 158 4.25 23.26 12.44
N ASN A 159 4.57 22.04 12.04
CA ASN A 159 5.26 21.72 10.78
C ASN A 159 4.65 20.51 10.03
N GLY A 160 3.44 20.08 10.40
CA GLY A 160 2.86 18.80 9.98
C GLY A 160 1.47 18.95 9.40
N CYS A 161 1.04 17.96 8.62
CA CYS A 161 -0.35 17.84 8.20
C CYS A 161 -1.23 17.47 9.40
N PHE A 162 -2.52 17.79 9.33
CA PHE A 162 -3.46 17.52 10.41
C PHE A 162 -3.56 16.03 10.78
N ASP A 163 -3.52 15.12 9.80
CA ASP A 163 -3.53 13.67 10.04
C ASP A 163 -2.28 13.16 10.76
N GLU A 164 -1.10 13.68 10.43
CA GLU A 164 0.16 13.40 11.11
C GLU A 164 0.10 13.91 12.55
N GLY A 165 -0.35 15.15 12.74
CA GLY A 165 -0.51 15.75 14.05
C GLY A 165 -1.49 14.98 14.93
N TYR A 166 -2.66 14.61 14.38
CA TYR A 166 -3.68 13.85 15.10
C TYR A 166 -3.17 12.47 15.53
N ARG A 167 -2.50 11.73 14.63
CA ARG A 167 -1.92 10.41 14.95
C ARG A 167 -0.82 10.51 15.99
N ALA A 168 0.00 11.56 15.93
CA ALA A 168 1.03 11.81 16.95
C ALA A 168 0.40 12.11 18.32
N LEU A 169 -0.64 12.95 18.37
CA LEU A 169 -1.41 13.20 19.59
C LEU A 169 -1.98 11.90 20.15
N TYR A 170 -2.66 11.10 19.31
CA TYR A 170 -3.26 9.83 19.71
C TYR A 170 -2.20 8.85 20.26
N GLY A 171 -1.05 8.75 19.60
CA GLY A 171 0.07 7.93 20.06
C GLY A 171 0.63 8.36 21.41
N GLU A 172 0.76 9.66 21.66
CA GLU A 172 1.19 10.20 22.96
C GLU A 172 0.14 9.96 24.05
N MET A 173 -1.15 10.10 23.74
CA MET A 173 -2.23 9.77 24.68
C MET A 173 -2.21 8.28 25.06
N LEU A 174 -1.93 7.37 24.12
CA LEU A 174 -1.78 5.93 24.42
C LEU A 174 -0.56 5.61 25.29
N LYS A 175 0.48 6.44 25.27
CA LYS A 175 1.62 6.31 26.20
C LYS A 175 1.22 6.68 27.62
N VAL A 176 0.36 7.69 27.79
CA VAL A 176 -0.22 8.08 29.09
C VAL A 176 -1.16 6.98 29.60
N ASN A 177 -2.04 6.48 28.73
CA ASN A 177 -2.94 5.37 29.07
C ASN A 177 -3.19 4.44 27.87
N LYS A 178 -2.58 3.24 27.92
CA LYS A 178 -2.67 2.22 26.88
C LYS A 178 -4.08 1.68 26.65
N GLN A 179 -5.00 1.87 27.59
CA GLN A 179 -6.37 1.35 27.56
C GLN A 179 -7.41 2.44 27.28
N LEU A 180 -7.01 3.60 26.73
CA LEU A 180 -7.95 4.65 26.36
C LEU A 180 -9.01 4.13 25.38
N LYS A 181 -10.27 4.20 25.82
CA LYS A 181 -11.43 3.87 25.01
C LYS A 181 -11.90 5.11 24.25
N ASP A 182 -12.59 4.89 23.14
CA ASP A 182 -13.11 5.93 22.25
C ASP A 182 -13.95 7.01 22.99
N HIS A 183 -14.89 6.58 23.84
CA HIS A 183 -15.70 7.51 24.66
C HIS A 183 -14.88 8.32 25.67
N GLN A 184 -13.72 7.81 26.12
CA GLN A 184 -12.85 8.57 27.03
C GLN A 184 -12.12 9.68 26.28
N ILE A 185 -11.75 9.43 25.02
CA ILE A 185 -11.13 10.44 24.16
C ILE A 185 -12.14 11.56 23.84
N GLU A 186 -13.39 11.19 23.52
CA GLU A 186 -14.49 12.16 23.38
C GLU A 186 -14.62 13.02 24.65
N SER A 187 -14.62 12.38 25.82
CA SER A 187 -14.72 13.07 27.11
C SER A 187 -13.55 14.03 27.36
N LEU A 188 -12.34 13.65 26.95
CA LEU A 188 -11.15 14.48 27.05
C LEU A 188 -11.23 15.70 26.12
N TYR A 189 -11.74 15.54 24.89
CA TYR A 189 -11.92 16.66 23.96
C TYR A 189 -12.99 17.64 24.44
N ILE A 190 -14.11 17.15 24.98
CA ILE A 190 -15.14 17.99 25.63
C ILE A 190 -14.52 18.75 26.80
N THR A 191 -13.82 18.06 27.70
CA THR A 191 -13.19 18.66 28.88
C THR A 191 -12.13 19.71 28.49
N ALA A 192 -11.33 19.44 27.46
CA ALA A 192 -10.36 20.41 26.96
C ALA A 192 -11.02 21.67 26.38
N PHE A 193 -12.16 21.52 25.70
CA PHE A 193 -12.95 22.63 25.20
C PHE A 193 -13.59 23.43 26.33
N ASP A 194 -14.23 22.77 27.29
CA ASP A 194 -14.87 23.40 28.46
C ASP A 194 -13.87 24.20 29.30
N ASN A 195 -12.66 23.65 29.48
CA ASN A 195 -11.54 24.30 30.18
C ASN A 195 -10.83 25.37 29.34
N ARG A 196 -11.31 25.66 28.12
CA ARG A 196 -10.74 26.64 27.18
C ARG A 196 -9.28 26.36 26.81
N LEU A 197 -8.87 25.09 26.85
CA LEU A 197 -7.54 24.66 26.41
C LEU A 197 -7.45 24.61 24.88
N ILE A 198 -8.58 24.38 24.20
CA ILE A 198 -8.69 24.35 22.74
C ILE A 198 -9.86 25.22 22.25
N SER A 199 -9.77 25.69 21.00
CA SER A 199 -10.84 26.45 20.36
C SER A 199 -12.00 25.53 19.94
N GLN A 200 -13.17 26.12 19.67
CA GLN A 200 -14.33 25.38 19.15
C GLN A 200 -14.04 24.72 17.80
N ASP A 201 -13.30 25.41 16.91
CA ASP A 201 -12.90 24.86 15.61
C ASP A 201 -11.98 23.65 15.78
N LEU A 202 -11.00 23.74 16.68
CA LEU A 202 -10.09 22.64 16.95
C LEU A 202 -10.82 21.44 17.59
N TYR A 203 -11.68 21.69 18.57
CA TYR A 203 -12.55 20.65 19.15
C TYR A 203 -13.32 19.91 18.06
N LYS A 204 -13.99 20.65 17.17
CA LYS A 204 -14.75 20.06 16.06
C LYS A 204 -13.86 19.20 15.16
N LYS A 205 -12.67 19.68 14.78
CA LYS A 205 -11.73 18.91 13.96
C LYS A 205 -11.24 17.63 14.64
N LEU A 206 -10.93 17.69 15.94
CA LEU A 206 -10.49 16.53 16.71
C LEU A 206 -11.60 15.49 16.86
N GLU A 207 -12.83 15.91 17.14
CA GLU A 207 -13.98 15.01 17.18
C GLU A 207 -14.28 14.39 15.82
N GLN A 208 -14.20 15.19 14.74
CA GLN A 208 -14.34 14.70 13.38
C GLN A 208 -13.29 13.64 13.06
N ALA A 209 -12.03 13.87 13.43
CA ALA A 209 -10.93 12.92 13.24
C ALA A 209 -11.17 11.61 14.00
N ARG A 210 -11.63 11.70 15.26
CA ARG A 210 -11.98 10.55 16.11
C ARG A 210 -13.13 9.75 15.52
N ALA A 211 -14.24 10.41 15.21
CA ALA A 211 -15.45 9.78 14.67
C ALA A 211 -15.20 9.09 13.31
N ASN A 212 -14.17 9.51 12.59
CA ASN A 212 -13.73 8.90 11.34
C ASN A 212 -12.52 7.97 11.50
N ASP A 213 -12.14 7.56 12.71
CA ASP A 213 -11.03 6.62 12.93
C ASP A 213 -9.71 7.05 12.25
N LEU A 214 -9.39 8.35 12.23
CA LEU A 214 -8.20 8.85 11.53
C LEU A 214 -6.90 8.26 12.09
N GLN A 215 -6.90 7.87 13.37
CA GLN A 215 -5.81 7.18 14.05
C GLN A 215 -5.45 5.83 13.41
N ASN A 216 -6.41 5.17 12.76
CA ASN A 216 -6.22 3.86 12.13
C ASN A 216 -5.58 3.97 10.73
N SER A 217 -5.46 5.17 10.18
CA SER A 217 -4.79 5.38 8.90
C SER A 217 -3.27 5.33 9.05
N THR A 218 -2.61 4.36 8.44
CA THR A 218 -1.14 4.22 8.51
C THR A 218 -0.42 5.12 7.50
N LEU A 219 -1.05 5.40 6.36
CA LEU A 219 -0.48 6.15 5.25
C LEU A 219 -1.02 7.60 5.21
N THR A 220 -0.16 8.54 4.85
CA THR A 220 -0.49 9.95 4.57
C THR A 220 -0.08 10.29 3.15
N LEU A 221 -0.62 11.40 2.62
CA LEU A 221 -0.26 11.83 1.27
C LEU A 221 1.24 12.13 1.13
N LYS A 222 1.84 12.72 2.16
CA LYS A 222 3.28 12.96 2.26
C LYS A 222 4.10 11.68 2.25
N SER A 223 3.78 10.74 3.13
CA SER A 223 4.51 9.47 3.24
C SER A 223 4.33 8.59 2.00
N TYR A 224 3.15 8.64 1.36
CA TYR A 224 2.90 8.05 0.05
C TYR A 224 3.83 8.65 -1.02
N HIS A 225 3.84 9.98 -1.16
CA HIS A 225 4.65 10.66 -2.18
C HIS A 225 6.15 10.37 -2.00
N GLN A 226 6.64 10.41 -0.76
CA GLN A 226 8.03 10.06 -0.44
C GLN A 226 8.35 8.61 -0.80
N LYS A 227 7.44 7.67 -0.48
CA LYS A 227 7.62 6.24 -0.76
C LYS A 227 7.67 5.98 -2.27
N ILE A 228 6.71 6.50 -3.03
CA ILE A 228 6.69 6.35 -4.49
C ILE A 228 7.91 7.04 -5.13
N GLY A 229 8.24 8.27 -4.72
CA GLY A 229 9.41 8.98 -5.22
C GLY A 229 10.72 8.21 -4.96
N GLY A 230 10.87 7.63 -3.76
CA GLY A 230 12.02 6.80 -3.38
C GLY A 230 12.10 5.51 -4.21
N LEU A 231 10.96 4.82 -4.39
CA LEU A 231 10.89 3.61 -5.22
C LEU A 231 11.21 3.92 -6.69
N ARG A 232 10.70 5.03 -7.25
CA ARG A 232 10.92 5.41 -8.65
C ARG A 232 12.33 5.91 -8.93
N LEU A 233 12.99 6.52 -7.94
CA LEU A 233 14.39 6.92 -8.04
C LEU A 233 15.30 5.69 -8.19
N GLN A 234 15.02 4.63 -7.44
CA GLN A 234 15.83 3.40 -7.45
C GLN A 234 15.41 2.41 -8.55
N TYR A 235 14.11 2.37 -8.85
CA TYR A 235 13.48 1.47 -9.82
C TYR A 235 12.59 2.29 -10.76
N PRO A 236 13.20 3.01 -11.72
CA PRO A 236 12.45 3.76 -12.72
C PRO A 236 11.58 2.81 -13.54
N LEU A 237 10.38 3.28 -13.90
CA LEU A 237 9.46 2.51 -14.71
C LEU A 237 10.03 2.33 -16.12
N ARG A 238 10.02 1.08 -16.61
CA ARG A 238 10.38 0.77 -18.00
C ARG A 238 9.37 1.37 -18.97
N ASP A 239 8.08 1.23 -18.65
CA ASP A 239 6.97 1.85 -19.36
C ASP A 239 6.05 2.55 -18.35
N PRO A 240 5.96 3.90 -18.37
CA PRO A 240 5.06 4.66 -17.50
C PRO A 240 3.56 4.43 -17.76
N ASN A 241 3.20 3.85 -18.91
CA ASN A 241 1.82 3.57 -19.28
C ASN A 241 1.40 2.14 -18.92
N GLU A 242 2.33 1.32 -18.43
CA GLU A 242 2.07 -0.05 -18.01
C GLU A 242 1.20 -0.06 -16.75
N LYS A 243 -0.03 -0.58 -16.91
CA LYS A 243 -1.05 -0.61 -15.87
C LYS A 243 -1.64 -2.00 -15.74
N SER A 244 -1.91 -2.43 -14.51
CA SER A 244 -2.49 -3.74 -14.22
C SER A 244 -3.79 -3.61 -13.45
N ASN A 245 -4.84 -4.28 -13.93
CA ASN A 245 -6.10 -4.35 -13.20
C ASN A 245 -5.97 -5.20 -11.93
N TYR A 246 -5.09 -6.21 -11.92
CA TYR A 246 -4.87 -7.06 -10.76
C TYR A 246 -4.44 -6.26 -9.53
N ILE A 247 -3.51 -5.32 -9.72
CA ILE A 247 -3.00 -4.46 -8.63
C ILE A 247 -4.09 -3.53 -8.07
N THR A 248 -5.10 -3.25 -8.89
CA THR A 248 -6.28 -2.46 -8.56
C THR A 248 -7.44 -3.32 -8.01
N GLN A 249 -7.39 -4.65 -8.14
CA GLN A 249 -8.45 -5.51 -7.61
C GLN A 249 -8.52 -5.43 -6.09
N LYS A 250 -9.76 -5.52 -5.60
CA LYS A 250 -10.06 -5.52 -4.18
C LYS A 250 -9.57 -6.84 -3.57
N VAL A 251 -8.83 -6.76 -2.47
CA VAL A 251 -8.43 -7.93 -1.69
C VAL A 251 -9.68 -8.54 -1.03
N ASP A 252 -9.88 -9.86 -1.13
CA ASP A 252 -11.11 -10.63 -0.78
C ASP A 252 -11.73 -10.42 0.63
N LYS A 253 -11.14 -9.59 1.49
CA LYS A 253 -11.68 -9.18 2.80
C LYS A 253 -11.47 -7.72 3.16
N GLU A 254 -10.57 -7.03 2.46
CA GLU A 254 -10.22 -5.65 2.76
C GLU A 254 -10.84 -4.74 1.69
N LYS A 255 -11.35 -3.57 2.07
CA LYS A 255 -11.89 -2.60 1.11
C LYS A 255 -10.77 -1.77 0.46
N VAL A 256 -9.63 -2.38 0.17
CA VAL A 256 -8.43 -1.76 -0.40
C VAL A 256 -7.93 -2.57 -1.60
N SER A 257 -7.24 -1.90 -2.53
CA SER A 257 -6.53 -2.56 -3.62
C SER A 257 -5.27 -3.26 -3.11
N HIS A 258 -4.72 -4.19 -3.89
CA HIS A 258 -3.42 -4.81 -3.61
C HIS A 258 -2.32 -3.76 -3.46
N ARG A 259 -2.32 -2.72 -4.31
CA ARG A 259 -1.36 -1.61 -4.22
C ARG A 259 -1.48 -0.84 -2.92
N THR A 260 -2.70 -0.40 -2.59
CA THR A 260 -2.94 0.40 -1.38
C THR A 260 -2.55 -0.41 -0.14
N ARG A 261 -2.92 -1.68 -0.08
CA ARG A 261 -2.49 -2.58 1.01
C ARG A 261 -0.98 -2.66 1.13
N LEU A 262 -0.28 -2.84 0.01
CA LEU A 262 1.19 -2.91 -0.01
C LEU A 262 1.80 -1.61 0.55
N LEU A 263 1.33 -0.46 0.07
CA LEU A 263 1.85 0.85 0.47
C LEU A 263 1.46 1.23 1.92
N GLU A 264 0.34 0.73 2.45
CA GLU A 264 -0.07 0.95 3.84
C GLU A 264 0.70 0.06 4.83
N ASN A 265 0.99 -1.18 4.43
CA ASN A 265 1.53 -2.20 5.31
C ASN A 265 3.04 -2.38 5.20
N TYR A 266 3.71 -1.82 4.19
CA TYR A 266 5.15 -2.02 4.00
C TYR A 266 5.91 -0.72 3.74
N THR A 267 7.12 -0.62 4.29
CA THR A 267 8.07 0.45 3.97
C THR A 267 8.63 0.27 2.56
N ASP A 268 9.24 1.31 2.01
CA ASP A 268 9.99 1.22 0.74
C ASP A 268 11.03 0.09 0.78
N LEU A 269 11.83 -0.01 1.85
CA LEU A 269 12.82 -1.07 2.01
C LEU A 269 12.20 -2.47 2.03
N GLN A 270 11.09 -2.65 2.75
CA GLN A 270 10.38 -3.93 2.76
C GLN A 270 9.86 -4.29 1.37
N ILE A 271 9.31 -3.32 0.62
CA ILE A 271 8.86 -3.51 -0.77
C ILE A 271 10.03 -3.94 -1.65
N MET A 272 11.18 -3.28 -1.54
CA MET A 272 12.40 -3.65 -2.28
C MET A 272 12.88 -5.06 -1.96
N LEU A 273 12.92 -5.44 -0.68
CA LEU A 273 13.34 -6.78 -0.26
C LEU A 273 12.39 -7.87 -0.78
N MET A 274 11.08 -7.62 -0.72
CA MET A 274 10.06 -8.52 -1.29
C MET A 274 10.22 -8.67 -2.81
N GLY A 275 10.38 -7.56 -3.53
CA GLY A 275 10.59 -7.59 -4.98
C GLY A 275 11.88 -8.30 -5.39
N ASN A 276 12.95 -8.15 -4.60
CA ASN A 276 14.23 -8.85 -4.82
C ASN A 276 14.13 -10.37 -4.68
N VAL A 277 13.22 -10.88 -3.84
CA VAL A 277 12.97 -12.33 -3.78
C VAL A 277 12.35 -12.83 -5.08
N ILE A 278 11.40 -12.09 -5.66
CA ILE A 278 10.82 -12.42 -6.97
C ILE A 278 11.85 -12.28 -8.09
N LYS A 279 12.73 -11.27 -8.03
CA LYS A 279 13.84 -11.13 -8.97
C LYS A 279 14.74 -12.36 -8.98
N LYS A 280 15.17 -12.84 -7.80
CA LYS A 280 16.00 -14.05 -7.68
C LYS A 280 15.25 -15.30 -8.15
N LEU A 281 13.95 -15.40 -7.88
CA LEU A 281 13.13 -16.48 -8.43
C LEU A 281 13.17 -16.47 -9.96
N ARG A 282 12.94 -15.31 -10.59
CA ARG A 282 13.01 -15.14 -12.05
C ARG A 282 14.36 -15.57 -12.61
N GLU A 283 15.46 -15.08 -12.03
CA GLU A 283 16.83 -15.44 -12.42
C GLU A 283 17.07 -16.96 -12.36
N ARG A 284 16.53 -17.66 -11.34
CA ARG A 284 16.65 -19.12 -11.23
C ARG A 284 15.82 -19.85 -12.29
N LEU A 285 14.61 -19.37 -12.57
CA LEU A 285 13.72 -19.98 -13.57
C LEU A 285 14.25 -19.79 -15.00
N GLU A 286 14.86 -18.63 -15.27
CA GLU A 286 15.48 -18.30 -16.55
C GLU A 286 16.89 -18.90 -16.70
N SER A 287 17.49 -19.41 -15.61
CA SER A 287 18.84 -19.95 -15.63
C SER A 287 18.95 -21.16 -16.57
N PRO A 288 19.88 -21.14 -17.55
CA PRO A 288 20.05 -22.24 -18.48
C PRO A 288 20.52 -23.53 -17.81
N LYS A 289 21.13 -23.45 -16.62
CA LYS A 289 21.66 -24.58 -15.86
C LYS A 289 21.60 -24.31 -14.36
N ILE A 290 21.31 -25.35 -13.57
CA ILE A 290 21.50 -25.34 -12.11
C ILE A 290 22.23 -26.64 -11.77
N GLU A 291 23.27 -26.53 -10.94
CA GLU A 291 24.10 -27.66 -10.54
C GLU A 291 24.13 -27.79 -9.03
N ILE A 292 24.09 -29.03 -8.54
CA ILE A 292 24.35 -29.37 -7.15
C ILE A 292 25.77 -29.91 -7.08
N LEU A 293 26.62 -29.20 -6.34
CA LEU A 293 28.01 -29.60 -6.09
C LEU A 293 28.07 -30.41 -4.79
N VAL A 294 28.47 -31.67 -4.89
CA VAL A 294 28.63 -32.57 -3.74
C VAL A 294 30.12 -32.65 -3.40
N TYR A 295 30.47 -32.30 -2.17
CA TYR A 295 31.86 -32.34 -1.69
C TYR A 295 32.06 -33.51 -0.74
N ASN A 296 33.21 -34.18 -0.88
CA ASN A 296 33.73 -35.09 0.14
C ASN A 296 34.92 -34.41 0.80
N LYS A 297 34.74 -33.98 2.05
CA LYS A 297 35.64 -33.07 2.78
C LYS A 297 35.81 -31.75 2.04
N GLU A 298 36.88 -31.60 1.26
CA GLU A 298 37.21 -30.40 0.48
C GLU A 298 37.35 -30.70 -1.02
N THR A 299 37.21 -31.97 -1.42
CA THR A 299 37.26 -32.38 -2.83
C THR A 299 35.86 -32.41 -3.42
N LEU A 300 35.68 -31.79 -4.59
CA LEU A 300 34.45 -31.90 -5.36
C LEU A 300 34.30 -33.36 -5.81
N ALA A 301 33.33 -34.07 -5.25
CA ALA A 301 33.10 -35.48 -5.51
C ALA A 301 32.17 -35.69 -6.71
N GLU A 302 31.13 -34.87 -6.84
CA GLU A 302 30.12 -35.01 -7.89
C GLU A 302 29.50 -33.66 -8.25
N THR A 303 29.11 -33.51 -9.52
CA THR A 303 28.31 -32.37 -9.99
C THR A 303 27.05 -32.91 -10.65
N ILE A 304 25.90 -32.68 -10.04
CA ILE A 304 24.60 -33.12 -10.54
C ILE A 304 23.96 -31.94 -11.25
N THR A 305 23.77 -32.04 -12.57
CA THR A 305 23.02 -31.04 -13.33
C THR A 305 21.54 -31.33 -13.26
N LEU A 306 20.75 -30.36 -12.81
CA LEU A 306 19.31 -30.52 -12.66
C LEU A 306 18.57 -30.45 -14.01
N GLU A 307 17.66 -31.39 -14.22
CA GLU A 307 16.73 -31.37 -15.34
C GLU A 307 15.75 -30.17 -15.26
N PRO A 308 15.09 -29.76 -16.35
CA PRO A 308 14.17 -28.61 -16.34
C PRO A 308 13.13 -28.65 -15.21
N MET A 309 12.52 -29.81 -14.95
CA MET A 309 11.52 -29.96 -13.88
C MET A 309 12.14 -29.89 -12.48
N GLU A 310 13.37 -30.39 -12.31
CA GLU A 310 14.08 -30.34 -11.04
C GLU A 310 14.59 -28.93 -10.72
N ARG A 311 15.11 -28.21 -11.72
CA ARG A 311 15.46 -26.78 -11.62
C ARG A 311 14.29 -25.96 -11.10
N PHE A 312 13.14 -26.31 -11.63
CA PHE A 312 11.91 -25.67 -11.33
C PHE A 312 11.44 -25.96 -9.87
N ARG A 313 11.36 -27.22 -9.46
CA ARG A 313 11.12 -27.62 -8.05
C ARG A 313 12.09 -26.95 -7.09
N PHE A 314 13.36 -26.93 -7.46
CA PHE A 314 14.43 -26.31 -6.71
C PHE A 314 14.16 -24.81 -6.51
N ALA A 315 13.87 -24.07 -7.58
CA ALA A 315 13.59 -22.62 -7.51
C ALA A 315 12.47 -22.29 -6.51
N ILE A 316 11.44 -23.13 -6.45
CA ILE A 316 10.31 -22.97 -5.52
C ILE A 316 10.67 -23.33 -4.09
N ARG A 317 11.39 -24.43 -3.88
CA ARG A 317 11.89 -24.79 -2.56
C ARG A 317 12.71 -23.64 -1.98
N ILE A 318 13.56 -23.03 -2.81
CA ILE A 318 14.34 -21.85 -2.42
C ILE A 318 13.44 -20.62 -2.19
N LEU A 319 12.44 -20.35 -3.04
CA LEU A 319 11.48 -19.27 -2.82
C LEU A 319 10.78 -19.38 -1.46
N ARG A 320 10.27 -20.57 -1.10
CA ARG A 320 9.64 -20.81 0.20
C ARG A 320 10.61 -20.52 1.35
N LYS A 321 11.86 -20.99 1.23
CA LYS A 321 12.92 -20.71 2.21
C LYS A 321 13.19 -19.21 2.34
N GLU A 322 13.29 -18.48 1.23
CA GLU A 322 13.50 -17.03 1.21
C GLU A 322 12.32 -16.27 1.79
N MET A 323 11.07 -16.70 1.55
CA MET A 323 9.88 -16.13 2.19
C MET A 323 9.88 -16.35 3.70
N THR A 324 10.24 -17.55 4.17
CA THR A 324 10.40 -17.80 5.60
C THR A 324 11.50 -16.92 6.19
N GLN A 325 12.64 -16.79 5.52
CA GLN A 325 13.73 -15.90 5.96
C GLN A 325 13.31 -14.43 5.98
N LEU A 326 12.54 -13.96 5.00
CA LEU A 326 11.96 -12.61 5.01
C LEU A 326 11.08 -12.40 6.24
N SER A 327 10.21 -13.35 6.58
CA SER A 327 9.32 -13.24 7.75
C SER A 327 10.06 -13.27 9.09
N LEU A 328 11.26 -13.86 9.15
CA LEU A 328 12.12 -13.89 10.33
C LEU A 328 13.07 -12.69 10.41
N ASN A 329 13.16 -11.89 9.35
CA ASN A 329 14.02 -10.72 9.30
C ASN A 329 13.44 -9.62 10.22
N THR A 330 14.31 -8.96 10.99
CA THR A 330 13.94 -7.84 11.88
C THR A 330 13.23 -6.71 11.13
N TYR A 331 13.52 -6.53 9.84
CA TYR A 331 12.79 -5.56 9.02
C TYR A 331 11.30 -5.86 8.88
N PHE A 332 10.84 -7.11 9.06
CA PHE A 332 9.45 -7.54 8.93
C PHE A 332 8.82 -7.93 10.27
N GLU A 333 9.37 -7.47 11.40
CA GLU A 333 8.83 -7.82 12.71
C GLU A 333 7.32 -7.53 12.82
N GLY A 334 6.56 -8.55 13.25
CA GLY A 334 5.10 -8.49 13.33
C GLY A 334 4.35 -8.55 12.00
N ARG A 335 5.02 -8.75 10.86
CA ARG A 335 4.42 -8.86 9.52
C ARG A 335 4.86 -10.12 8.80
N GLN A 336 3.90 -10.84 8.21
CA GLN A 336 4.20 -12.02 7.38
C GLN A 336 3.79 -11.72 5.94
N PRO A 337 4.75 -11.35 5.06
CA PRO A 337 4.43 -11.05 3.68
C PRO A 337 3.92 -12.29 2.95
N GLY A 338 2.74 -12.18 2.35
CA GLY A 338 2.15 -13.24 1.54
C GLY A 338 2.67 -13.21 0.11
N TYR A 339 2.40 -14.28 -0.64
CA TYR A 339 2.77 -14.35 -2.06
C TYR A 339 2.23 -13.16 -2.87
N LEU A 340 0.99 -12.73 -2.61
CA LEU A 340 0.37 -11.60 -3.31
C LEU A 340 1.10 -10.28 -2.99
N ASP A 341 1.64 -10.12 -1.78
CA ASP A 341 2.41 -8.94 -1.40
C ASP A 341 3.77 -8.93 -2.11
N LEU A 342 4.41 -10.09 -2.24
CA LEU A 342 5.66 -10.24 -3.02
C LEU A 342 5.43 -9.91 -4.50
N MET A 343 4.34 -10.39 -5.09
CA MET A 343 4.01 -10.09 -6.48
C MET A 343 3.67 -8.62 -6.69
N ALA A 344 2.86 -8.03 -5.81
CA ALA A 344 2.56 -6.60 -5.85
C ALA A 344 3.83 -5.75 -5.70
N ALA A 345 4.74 -6.14 -4.80
CA ALA A 345 6.03 -5.49 -4.63
C ALA A 345 6.90 -5.60 -5.89
N ALA A 346 7.00 -6.80 -6.47
CA ALA A 346 7.78 -7.03 -7.68
C ALA A 346 7.27 -6.22 -8.89
N TYR A 347 5.95 -6.06 -9.02
CA TYR A 347 5.36 -5.16 -10.00
C TYR A 347 5.64 -3.69 -9.68
N GLU A 348 5.49 -3.28 -8.41
CA GLU A 348 5.76 -1.91 -7.98
C GLU A 348 7.19 -1.48 -8.32
N ILE A 349 8.17 -2.39 -8.18
CA ILE A 349 9.58 -2.14 -8.55
C ILE A 349 9.95 -2.53 -9.99
N GLY A 350 8.98 -2.92 -10.82
CA GLY A 350 9.19 -3.18 -12.26
C GLY A 350 9.99 -4.43 -12.61
N ILE A 351 10.04 -5.41 -11.70
CA ILE A 351 10.60 -6.75 -11.97
C ILE A 351 9.61 -7.61 -12.76
N VAL A 352 8.32 -7.40 -12.53
CA VAL A 352 7.21 -8.08 -13.19
C VAL A 352 6.39 -7.05 -13.96
N THR A 353 6.00 -7.39 -15.18
CA THR A 353 5.18 -6.57 -16.08
C THR A 353 3.69 -6.70 -15.75
N ALA A 354 2.86 -5.79 -16.28
CA ALA A 354 1.41 -5.83 -16.10
C ALA A 354 0.79 -7.09 -16.71
N SER A 355 1.25 -7.50 -17.90
CA SER A 355 0.79 -8.75 -18.52
C SER A 355 1.17 -9.96 -17.68
N GLU A 356 2.42 -10.00 -17.18
CA GLU A 356 2.88 -11.11 -16.35
C GLU A 356 2.07 -11.21 -15.05
N ILE A 357 1.78 -10.10 -14.37
CA ILE A 357 1.04 -10.16 -13.11
C ILE A 357 -0.46 -10.47 -13.31
N GLU A 358 -1.07 -10.03 -14.41
CA GLU A 358 -2.46 -10.39 -14.75
C GLU A 358 -2.60 -11.88 -15.09
N GLU A 359 -1.62 -12.45 -15.80
CA GLU A 359 -1.58 -13.90 -16.03
C GLU A 359 -1.39 -14.67 -14.72
N LEU A 360 -0.54 -14.21 -13.80
CA LEU A 360 -0.39 -14.81 -12.47
C LEU A 360 -1.64 -14.69 -11.60
N ALA A 361 -2.38 -13.59 -11.73
CA ALA A 361 -3.67 -13.43 -11.06
C ALA A 361 -4.68 -14.50 -11.50
N SER A 362 -4.68 -14.86 -12.78
CA SER A 362 -5.53 -15.95 -13.28
C SER A 362 -5.16 -17.31 -12.66
N LEU A 363 -3.89 -17.50 -12.29
CA LEU A 363 -3.40 -18.68 -11.58
C LEU A 363 -3.78 -18.68 -10.09
N GLN A 364 -4.10 -17.53 -9.48
CA GLN A 364 -4.57 -17.45 -8.09
C GLN A 364 -5.89 -18.18 -7.85
N ASP A 365 -6.74 -18.25 -8.87
CA ASP A 365 -7.94 -19.07 -8.83
C ASP A 365 -7.63 -20.57 -8.67
N ILE A 366 -6.46 -21.02 -9.13
CA ILE A 366 -5.98 -22.39 -8.96
C ILE A 366 -5.54 -22.64 -7.51
N TRP A 367 -5.05 -21.61 -6.83
CA TRP A 367 -4.55 -21.65 -5.43
C TRP A 367 -5.64 -21.60 -4.37
N ASN A 368 -6.85 -21.16 -4.72
CA ASN A 368 -7.92 -21.02 -3.74
C ASN A 368 -8.34 -22.41 -3.21
N PRO A 369 -8.12 -22.74 -1.92
CA PRO A 369 -8.51 -24.04 -1.36
C PRO A 369 -10.03 -24.22 -1.32
N LYS A 370 -10.81 -23.14 -1.49
CA LYS A 370 -12.27 -23.17 -1.54
C LYS A 370 -12.84 -23.48 -2.93
N LYS A 371 -12.02 -23.44 -3.99
CA LYS A 371 -12.47 -23.78 -5.34
C LYS A 371 -12.40 -25.29 -5.58
N THR A 372 -13.41 -25.81 -6.26
CA THR A 372 -13.53 -27.22 -6.60
C THR A 372 -12.50 -27.62 -7.67
N TRP A 373 -12.16 -28.90 -7.73
CA TRP A 373 -11.20 -29.42 -8.70
C TRP A 373 -11.57 -29.07 -10.15
N TRP A 374 -12.87 -29.09 -10.49
CA TRP A 374 -13.36 -28.71 -11.82
C TRP A 374 -13.21 -27.23 -12.15
N GLU A 375 -13.40 -26.34 -11.17
CA GLU A 375 -13.15 -24.90 -11.36
C GLU A 375 -11.67 -24.62 -11.60
N LYS A 376 -10.80 -25.33 -10.88
CA LYS A 376 -9.35 -25.28 -11.09
C LYS A 376 -8.98 -25.82 -12.47
N ALA A 377 -9.53 -26.97 -12.86
CA ALA A 377 -9.29 -27.60 -14.16
C ALA A 377 -9.79 -26.74 -15.34
N ARG A 378 -10.88 -25.98 -15.17
CA ARG A 378 -11.39 -25.07 -16.21
C ARG A 378 -10.46 -23.87 -16.44
N VAL A 379 -9.92 -23.30 -15.36
CA VAL A 379 -8.88 -22.25 -15.44
C VAL A 379 -7.63 -22.81 -16.14
N TRP A 380 -7.25 -24.06 -15.84
CA TRP A 380 -6.18 -24.77 -16.53
C TRP A 380 -6.44 -24.99 -18.02
N VAL A 381 -7.63 -25.43 -18.42
CA VAL A 381 -7.96 -25.60 -19.85
C VAL A 381 -7.88 -24.26 -20.55
N ASN A 382 -8.30 -23.15 -19.92
CA ASN A 382 -8.18 -21.83 -20.52
C ASN A 382 -6.72 -21.39 -20.68
N ILE A 383 -5.88 -21.52 -19.64
CA ILE A 383 -4.45 -21.14 -19.67
C ILE A 383 -3.65 -22.06 -20.58
N ALA A 384 -3.90 -23.37 -20.53
CA ALA A 384 -3.27 -24.34 -21.39
C ALA A 384 -3.78 -24.20 -22.82
N SER A 385 -5.04 -23.83 -23.09
CA SER A 385 -5.53 -23.63 -24.47
C SER A 385 -4.88 -22.42 -25.15
N SER A 386 -4.55 -21.37 -24.40
CA SER A 386 -3.78 -20.23 -24.90
C SER A 386 -2.27 -20.52 -25.05
N VAL A 387 -1.74 -21.52 -24.33
CA VAL A 387 -0.32 -21.95 -24.41
C VAL A 387 -0.12 -23.19 -25.30
N ALA A 388 -1.16 -23.99 -25.56
CA ALA A 388 -1.11 -25.26 -26.29
C ALA A 388 -0.94 -25.10 -27.80
N THR A 389 -0.94 -23.87 -28.32
CA THR A 389 -0.42 -23.60 -29.66
C THR A 389 1.10 -23.61 -29.74
N VAL A 390 1.84 -23.75 -28.62
CA VAL A 390 3.30 -23.77 -28.67
C VAL A 390 3.91 -24.96 -27.92
N VAL A 391 4.29 -25.96 -28.72
CA VAL A 391 5.39 -26.88 -28.43
C VAL A 391 6.68 -26.04 -28.50
N ILE A 392 6.99 -25.26 -27.46
CA ILE A 392 8.25 -24.51 -27.38
C ILE A 392 9.16 -25.22 -26.38
N PRO A 393 10.30 -25.78 -26.84
CA PRO A 393 11.36 -26.19 -25.92
C PRO A 393 11.88 -24.96 -25.16
N PRO A 394 12.57 -25.14 -24.01
CA PRO A 394 13.06 -24.04 -23.18
C PRO A 394 13.63 -22.85 -23.97
N PRO A 395 13.47 -21.61 -23.45
CA PRO A 395 13.11 -21.30 -22.07
C PRO A 395 11.59 -21.23 -21.85
N TYR A 396 11.10 -22.00 -20.87
CA TYR A 396 9.73 -21.81 -20.37
C TYR A 396 9.63 -20.39 -19.84
N GLY A 397 8.69 -19.60 -20.34
CA GLY A 397 8.42 -18.28 -19.77
C GLY A 397 8.18 -18.38 -18.26
N PHE A 398 8.47 -17.31 -17.54
CA PHE A 398 8.28 -17.18 -16.08
C PHE A 398 6.93 -17.70 -15.57
N ILE A 399 5.89 -17.61 -16.41
CA ILE A 399 4.50 -17.95 -16.09
C ILE A 399 4.15 -19.42 -16.29
N PRO A 400 4.45 -20.06 -17.44
CA PRO A 400 4.41 -21.52 -17.56
C PRO A 400 5.18 -22.22 -16.46
N ALA A 401 6.35 -21.67 -16.09
CA ALA A 401 7.08 -22.12 -14.92
C ALA A 401 6.20 -21.93 -13.67
N LEU A 402 5.82 -20.71 -13.27
CA LEU A 402 5.02 -20.49 -12.07
C LEU A 402 3.74 -21.35 -11.96
N ALA A 403 3.11 -21.73 -13.07
CA ALA A 403 1.97 -22.64 -13.11
C ALA A 403 2.34 -24.08 -12.69
N ILE A 404 3.45 -24.64 -13.15
CA ILE A 404 3.89 -26.02 -12.82
C ILE A 404 4.14 -26.19 -11.30
N VAL A 405 4.50 -25.12 -10.59
CA VAL A 405 4.85 -25.08 -9.15
C VAL A 405 3.68 -25.61 -8.35
N VAL A 406 2.53 -25.17 -8.83
CA VAL A 406 1.25 -25.23 -8.21
C VAL A 406 0.72 -26.63 -8.36
N ILE A 407 0.92 -27.23 -9.54
CA ILE A 407 0.58 -28.63 -9.81
C ILE A 407 1.24 -29.50 -8.76
N GLU A 408 2.55 -29.34 -8.54
CA GLU A 408 3.32 -30.19 -7.63
C GLU A 408 2.97 -29.92 -6.16
N ALA A 409 2.88 -28.64 -5.77
CA ALA A 409 2.51 -28.26 -4.40
C ALA A 409 1.11 -28.71 -3.98
N THR A 410 0.16 -28.80 -4.92
CA THR A 410 -1.23 -29.20 -4.63
C THR A 410 -1.44 -30.71 -4.74
N THR A 411 -0.69 -31.40 -5.59
CA THR A 411 -0.73 -32.87 -5.68
C THR A 411 -0.07 -33.56 -4.49
N GLU A 412 0.99 -32.97 -3.90
CA GLU A 412 1.58 -33.46 -2.64
C GLU A 412 0.58 -33.40 -1.46
N LYS A 413 -0.16 -32.30 -1.34
CA LYS A 413 -1.19 -32.13 -0.30
C LYS A 413 -2.37 -33.10 -0.42
N SER A 414 -2.68 -33.55 -1.63
CA SER A 414 -3.75 -34.52 -1.89
C SER A 414 -3.34 -35.96 -1.58
N LYS A 415 -2.03 -36.27 -1.55
CA LYS A 415 -1.52 -37.61 -1.25
C LYS A 415 -1.24 -37.83 0.23
N ASN A 416 -0.83 -36.80 0.97
CA ASN A 416 -0.50 -36.89 2.40
C ASN A 416 -1.68 -36.47 3.29
N GLY A 417 -2.80 -37.18 3.14
CA GLY A 417 -4.06 -36.88 3.83
C GLY A 417 -4.07 -37.10 5.35
N ASN A 418 -3.00 -37.58 5.97
CA ASN A 418 -2.85 -37.70 7.44
C ASN A 418 -1.37 -37.87 7.78
N GLU A 419 -0.67 -36.76 8.05
CA GLU A 419 0.52 -36.61 8.92
C GLU A 419 1.34 -35.39 8.46
N LEU A 420 1.53 -34.43 9.36
CA LEU A 420 2.61 -33.45 9.26
C LEU A 420 3.91 -34.18 9.63
N ASP A 421 4.45 -34.96 8.69
CA ASP A 421 5.80 -35.49 8.80
C ASP A 421 6.79 -34.52 8.12
N PRO A 422 7.61 -33.77 8.90
CA PRO A 422 8.62 -32.86 8.37
C PRO A 422 9.79 -33.58 7.68
N THR A 423 9.82 -34.92 7.66
CA THR A 423 10.87 -35.73 7.02
C THR A 423 10.47 -36.39 5.70
N SER A 424 9.24 -36.19 5.21
CA SER A 424 8.81 -36.66 3.87
C SER A 424 9.44 -35.88 2.69
N LEU A 425 10.55 -35.18 2.93
CA LEU A 425 11.36 -34.43 1.99
C LEU A 425 12.70 -35.15 1.74
N PHE A 426 12.64 -36.30 1.08
CA PHE A 426 13.72 -36.79 0.22
C PHE A 426 13.17 -37.06 -1.17
#